data_AF-A0A7C2N6X2-F1
#
_entry.id   AF-A0A7C2N6X2-F1
#
_cell.length_a   1.000
_cell.length_b   1.000
_cell.length_c   1.000
_cell.angle_alpha   90.00
_cell.angle_beta   90.00
_cell.angle_gamma   90.00
#
_symmetry.space_group_name_H-M   'P 1'
#
loop_
_entity.id
_entity.type
_entity.pdbx_description
1 polymer ?
#
loop_
_entity_poly.entity_id
_entity_poly.type
_entity_poly.pdbx_seq_one_letter_code
_entity_poly.pdbx_strand_id
1 'polypeptide(L)'
;MKKPVMFLLFWILNSVLVYLAALTFPEVYVLGTFRLTVMWAAVVSGFFWTLLVWVEKKFAKKFGLKFGKPSERILFYIVANFVAIWLVARFAPYTGFGLASFLWAFGLGVVGSLVQFVVWRMLRRK
;
A
#
# COMPACT_ATOMS: atom_id res chain seq x y z
N MET A 1 -5.89 19.96 -5.16
CA MET A 1 -6.43 18.83 -5.96
C MET A 1 -7.60 18.16 -5.25
N LYS A 2 -8.61 17.67 -5.99
CA LYS A 2 -9.79 17.00 -5.40
C LYS A 2 -9.37 15.65 -4.79
N LYS A 3 -9.89 15.30 -3.61
CA LYS A 3 -9.61 14.04 -2.88
C LYS A 3 -9.69 12.77 -3.77
N PRO A 4 -10.65 12.64 -4.71
CA PRO A 4 -10.75 11.45 -5.57
C PRO A 4 -9.55 11.25 -6.50
N VAL A 5 -8.97 12.34 -7.02
CA VAL A 5 -7.81 12.26 -7.94
C VAL A 5 -6.59 11.70 -7.22
N MET A 6 -6.36 12.12 -5.97
CA MET A 6 -5.25 11.61 -5.16
C MET A 6 -5.46 10.13 -4.77
N PHE A 7 -6.71 9.71 -4.55
CA PHE A 7 -7.04 8.31 -4.34
C PHE A 7 -6.71 7.47 -5.57
N LEU A 8 -7.17 7.89 -6.76
CA LEU A 8 -6.90 7.21 -8.02
C LEU A 8 -5.39 7.11 -8.31
N LEU A 9 -4.64 8.19 -8.06
CA LEU A 9 -3.18 8.16 -8.22
C LEU A 9 -2.52 7.16 -7.28
N PHE A 10 -2.90 7.13 -5.99
CA PHE A 10 -2.37 6.15 -5.05
C PHE A 10 -2.74 4.72 -5.45
N TRP A 11 -3.94 4.51 -5.98
CA TRP A 11 -4.35 3.21 -6.48
C TRP A 11 -3.50 2.75 -7.67
N ILE A 12 -3.30 3.60 -8.66
CA ILE A 12 -2.44 3.29 -9.80
C ILE A 12 -1.03 2.96 -9.32
N LEU A 13 -0.45 3.79 -8.46
CA LEU A 13 0.90 3.59 -7.93
C LEU A 13 1.02 2.30 -7.11
N ASN A 14 0.08 2.03 -6.21
CA ASN A 14 0.08 0.81 -5.41
C ASN A 14 -0.05 -0.43 -6.30
N SER A 15 -0.87 -0.37 -7.36
CA SER A 15 -1.02 -1.47 -8.33
C SER A 15 0.29 -1.72 -9.09
N VAL A 16 0.96 -0.65 -9.53
CA VAL A 16 2.27 -0.73 -10.18
C VAL A 16 3.33 -1.29 -9.23
N LEU A 17 3.35 -0.86 -7.97
CA LEU A 17 4.30 -1.36 -6.98
C LEU A 17 4.11 -2.85 -6.70
N VAL A 18 2.87 -3.32 -6.56
CA VAL A 18 2.60 -4.76 -6.37
C VAL A 18 3.03 -5.55 -7.61
N TYR A 19 2.71 -5.07 -8.80
CA TYR A 19 3.11 -5.72 -10.05
C TYR A 19 4.63 -5.82 -10.18
N LEU A 20 5.34 -4.70 -9.95
CA LEU A 20 6.80 -4.66 -10.02
C LEU A 20 7.44 -5.54 -8.95
N ALA A 21 6.92 -5.56 -7.71
CA ALA A 21 7.44 -6.41 -6.65
C ALA A 21 7.35 -7.90 -6.99
N ALA A 22 6.22 -8.34 -7.57
CA ALA A 22 6.03 -9.71 -8.04
C ALA A 22 6.88 -10.05 -9.26
N LEU A 23 7.15 -9.08 -10.13
CA LEU A 23 8.03 -9.25 -11.27
C LEU A 23 9.50 -9.37 -10.83
N THR A 24 9.93 -8.58 -9.84
CA THR A 24 11.33 -8.50 -9.43
C THR A 24 11.73 -9.57 -8.42
N PHE A 25 10.80 -10.00 -7.56
CA PHE A 25 11.04 -11.02 -6.53
C PHE A 25 9.91 -12.08 -6.55
N PRO A 26 9.76 -12.84 -7.63
CA PRO A 26 8.68 -13.82 -7.81
C PRO A 26 8.73 -14.97 -6.78
N GLU A 27 9.90 -15.25 -6.22
CA GLU A 27 10.11 -16.23 -5.14
C GLU A 27 9.49 -15.79 -3.80
N VAL A 28 9.13 -14.51 -3.70
CA VAL A 28 8.61 -13.87 -2.49
C VAL A 28 7.18 -13.39 -2.65
N TYR A 29 6.91 -12.63 -3.70
CA TYR A 29 5.61 -11.99 -3.94
C TYR A 29 4.87 -12.79 -4.99
N VAL A 30 3.80 -13.46 -4.55
CA VAL A 30 2.95 -14.26 -5.43
C VAL A 30 1.81 -13.37 -5.89
N LEU A 31 1.59 -13.33 -7.21
CA LEU A 31 0.55 -12.51 -7.80
C LEU A 31 -0.24 -13.30 -8.84
N GLY A 32 -1.57 -13.26 -8.71
CA GLY A 32 -2.50 -14.06 -9.50
C GLY A 32 -3.10 -15.21 -8.68
N THR A 33 -4.24 -15.69 -9.16
CA THR A 33 -4.92 -16.89 -8.65
C THR A 33 -5.56 -17.64 -9.81
N PHE A 34 -6.21 -18.77 -9.52
CA PHE A 34 -7.05 -19.45 -10.50
C PHE A 34 -8.23 -18.59 -11.01
N ARG A 35 -8.60 -17.50 -10.32
CA ARG A 35 -9.68 -16.58 -10.70
C ARG A 35 -9.18 -15.26 -11.27
N LEU A 36 -7.99 -14.81 -10.87
CA LEU A 36 -7.45 -13.50 -11.23
C LEU A 36 -6.15 -13.66 -12.00
N THR A 37 -6.10 -13.06 -13.19
CA THR A 37 -4.83 -12.91 -13.91
C THR A 37 -3.87 -12.04 -13.09
N VAL A 38 -2.57 -12.15 -13.35
CA VAL A 38 -1.53 -11.36 -12.68
C VAL A 38 -1.84 -9.85 -12.72
N MET A 39 -2.27 -9.35 -13.88
CA MET A 39 -2.62 -7.94 -14.06
C MET A 39 -3.83 -7.52 -13.21
N TRP A 40 -4.89 -8.32 -13.21
CA TRP A 40 -6.08 -8.02 -12.40
C TRP A 40 -5.80 -8.15 -10.90
N ALA A 41 -4.99 -9.14 -10.50
CA ALA A 41 -4.54 -9.26 -9.13
C ALA A 41 -3.73 -8.02 -8.68
N ALA A 42 -2.87 -7.46 -9.53
CA ALA A 42 -2.16 -6.21 -9.23
C ALA A 42 -3.13 -5.04 -8.98
N VAL A 43 -4.12 -4.88 -9.88
CA VAL A 43 -5.11 -3.80 -9.79
C VAL A 43 -5.97 -3.94 -8.54
N VAL A 44 -6.47 -5.16 -8.25
CA VAL A 44 -7.34 -5.43 -7.10
C VAL A 44 -6.56 -5.29 -5.79
N SER A 45 -5.38 -5.90 -5.68
CA SER A 45 -4.54 -5.77 -4.48
C SER A 45 -4.10 -4.33 -4.24
N GLY A 46 -3.70 -3.61 -5.29
CA GLY A 46 -3.40 -2.18 -5.23
C GLY A 46 -4.59 -1.36 -4.71
N PHE A 47 -5.81 -1.68 -5.15
CA PHE A 47 -7.03 -1.03 -4.69
C PHE A 47 -7.26 -1.21 -3.19
N PHE A 48 -7.21 -2.47 -2.70
CA PHE A 48 -7.38 -2.76 -1.28
C PHE A 48 -6.27 -2.13 -0.43
N TRP A 49 -5.02 -2.14 -0.92
CA TRP A 49 -3.94 -1.45 -0.25
C TRP A 49 -4.23 0.05 -0.15
N THR A 50 -4.66 0.70 -1.24
CA THR A 50 -5.03 2.13 -1.20
C THR A 50 -6.20 2.41 -0.28
N LEU A 51 -7.24 1.56 -0.25
CA LEU A 51 -8.34 1.70 0.68
C LEU A 51 -7.87 1.70 2.14
N LEU A 52 -7.01 0.74 2.50
CA LEU A 52 -6.46 0.63 3.84
C LEU A 52 -5.65 1.89 4.20
N VAL A 53 -4.75 2.32 3.30
CA VAL A 53 -3.95 3.55 3.47
C VAL A 53 -4.83 4.79 3.63
N TRP A 54 -5.93 4.87 2.88
CA TRP A 54 -6.84 6.02 2.92
C TRP A 54 -7.56 6.17 4.27
N VAL A 55 -7.81 5.04 4.95
CA VAL A 55 -8.50 5.02 6.24
C VAL A 55 -7.53 5.31 7.40
N GLU A 56 -6.23 5.12 7.23
CA GLU A 56 -5.20 5.33 8.28
C GLU A 56 -5.29 6.70 8.95
N LYS A 57 -5.52 7.77 8.17
CA LYS A 57 -5.65 9.12 8.74
C LYS A 57 -6.89 9.25 9.63
N LYS A 58 -8.00 8.64 9.22
CA LYS A 58 -9.24 8.63 10.03
C LYS A 58 -9.04 7.76 11.28
N PHE A 59 -8.33 6.65 11.14
CA PHE A 59 -7.95 5.76 12.25
C PHE A 59 -7.10 6.52 13.28
N ALA A 60 -6.01 7.15 12.87
CA ALA A 60 -5.16 7.95 13.76
C ALA A 60 -5.95 9.02 14.52
N LYS A 61 -6.86 9.73 13.82
CA LYS A 61 -7.73 10.71 14.46
C LYS A 61 -8.72 10.09 15.46
N LYS A 62 -9.32 8.95 15.11
CA LYS A 62 -10.30 8.24 15.96
C LYS A 62 -9.67 7.77 17.27
N PHE A 63 -8.43 7.31 17.23
CA PHE A 63 -7.69 6.84 18.41
C PHE A 63 -6.89 7.95 19.11
N GLY A 64 -7.09 9.22 18.73
CA GLY A 64 -6.44 10.35 19.39
C GLY A 64 -4.91 10.37 19.24
N LEU A 65 -4.35 9.71 18.22
CA LEU A 65 -2.91 9.69 17.98
C LEU A 65 -2.44 11.09 17.60
N LYS A 66 -1.61 11.68 18.47
CA LYS A 66 -0.93 12.97 18.24
C LYS A 66 0.52 12.68 17.86
N PHE A 67 0.98 13.26 16.76
CA PHE A 67 2.36 13.16 16.31
C PHE A 67 3.07 14.47 16.69
N GLY A 68 3.97 14.41 17.66
CA GLY A 68 4.75 15.56 18.10
C GLY A 68 5.94 15.82 17.17
N LYS A 69 6.65 14.75 16.78
CA LYS A 69 7.83 14.83 15.90
C LYS A 69 7.51 14.40 14.46
N PRO A 70 8.18 14.96 13.44
CA PRO A 70 8.06 14.48 12.06
C PRO A 70 8.39 12.99 11.91
N SER A 71 9.37 12.48 12.68
CA SER A 71 9.76 11.07 12.69
C SER A 71 8.64 10.14 13.15
N GLU A 72 7.87 10.52 14.17
CA GLU A 72 6.73 9.74 14.67
C GLU A 72 5.64 9.60 13.60
N ARG A 73 5.40 10.67 12.84
CA ARG A 73 4.43 10.66 11.75
C ARG A 73 4.89 9.76 10.60
N ILE A 74 6.18 9.82 10.23
CA ILE A 74 6.75 8.96 9.19
C ILE A 74 6.68 7.49 9.62
N LEU A 75 7.10 7.19 10.85
CA LEU A 75 7.05 5.84 11.41
C LEU A 75 5.63 5.28 11.40
N PHE A 76 4.64 6.09 11.79
CA PHE A 76 3.23 5.70 11.73
C PHE A 76 2.81 5.25 10.33
N TYR A 77 3.11 6.03 9.29
CA TYR A 77 2.71 5.68 7.92
C TYR A 77 3.46 4.47 7.37
N ILE A 78 4.71 4.26 7.78
CA ILE A 78 5.47 3.04 7.44
C ILE A 78 4.81 1.81 8.06
N VAL A 79 4.52 1.87 9.36
CA VAL A 79 3.86 0.76 10.08
C VAL A 79 2.47 0.52 9.50
N ALA A 80 1.72 1.58 9.19
CA ALA A 80 0.38 1.46 8.67
C ALA A 80 0.38 0.85 7.24
N ASN A 81 1.31 1.26 6.36
CA ASN A 81 1.48 0.62 5.05
C ASN A 81 1.91 -0.85 5.17
N PHE A 82 2.83 -1.16 6.09
CA PHE A 82 3.22 -2.54 6.37
C PHE A 82 2.00 -3.39 6.76
N VAL A 83 1.20 -2.92 7.72
CA VAL A 83 -0.04 -3.60 8.14
C VAL A 83 -1.02 -3.70 6.98
N ALA A 84 -1.16 -2.65 6.17
CA ALA A 84 -2.05 -2.65 5.02
C ALA A 84 -1.67 -3.75 4.00
N ILE A 85 -0.39 -3.85 3.62
CA ILE A 85 0.10 -4.89 2.70
C ILE A 85 -0.06 -6.28 3.31
N TRP A 86 0.26 -6.44 4.60
CA TRP A 86 0.08 -7.70 5.29
C TRP A 86 -1.39 -8.14 5.30
N LEU A 87 -2.33 -7.22 5.54
CA LEU A 87 -3.76 -7.49 5.44
C LEU A 87 -4.18 -7.87 4.01
N VAL A 88 -3.73 -7.12 2.99
CA VAL A 88 -4.02 -7.45 1.57
C VAL A 88 -3.55 -8.86 1.23
N ALA A 89 -2.36 -9.24 1.70
CA ALA A 89 -1.81 -10.58 1.50
C ALA A 89 -2.59 -11.66 2.26
N ARG A 90 -3.21 -11.32 3.40
CA ARG A 90 -4.04 -12.27 4.15
C ARG A 90 -5.36 -12.60 3.45
N PHE A 91 -5.82 -11.69 2.58
CA PHE A 91 -6.97 -11.90 1.72
C PHE A 91 -6.58 -12.35 0.30
N ALA A 92 -5.43 -13.03 0.13
CA ALA A 92 -4.93 -13.52 -1.16
C ALA A 92 -5.97 -14.24 -2.04
N PRO A 93 -6.91 -15.07 -1.52
CA PRO A 93 -7.94 -15.69 -2.35
C PRO A 93 -8.85 -14.69 -3.10
N TYR A 94 -8.96 -13.46 -2.59
CA TYR A 94 -9.78 -12.38 -3.16
C TYR A 94 -8.96 -11.30 -3.85
N THR A 95 -7.79 -10.95 -3.29
CA THR A 95 -6.92 -9.88 -3.82
C THR A 95 -5.98 -10.40 -4.91
N GLY A 96 -5.69 -11.69 -4.88
CA GLY A 96 -4.69 -12.35 -5.72
C GLY A 96 -3.26 -11.99 -5.41
N PHE A 97 -2.99 -11.33 -4.27
CA PHE A 97 -1.65 -11.01 -3.82
C PHE A 97 -1.30 -11.83 -2.58
N GLY A 98 -0.16 -12.50 -2.61
CA GLY A 98 0.37 -13.31 -1.53
C GLY A 98 1.83 -12.99 -1.23
N LEU A 99 2.28 -13.39 -0.04
CA LEU A 99 3.63 -13.13 0.46
C LEU A 99 4.21 -14.40 1.06
N ALA A 100 5.49 -14.68 0.78
CA ALA A 100 6.23 -15.78 1.38
C ALA A 100 6.48 -15.58 2.89
N SER A 101 6.72 -14.33 3.32
CA SER A 101 6.93 -14.02 4.73
C SER A 101 6.50 -12.59 5.10
N PHE A 102 6.28 -12.36 6.40
CA PHE A 102 5.85 -11.06 6.91
C PHE A 102 6.91 -9.96 6.70
N LEU A 103 8.20 -10.31 6.67
CA LEU A 103 9.30 -9.35 6.51
C LEU A 103 9.23 -8.65 5.14
N TRP A 104 8.76 -9.36 4.12
CA TRP A 104 8.59 -8.79 2.78
C TRP A 104 7.41 -7.82 2.70
N ALA A 105 6.37 -8.00 3.52
CA ALA A 105 5.34 -6.97 3.69
C ALA A 105 5.96 -5.65 4.19
N PHE A 106 6.94 -5.74 5.10
CA PHE A 106 7.59 -4.55 5.65
C PHE A 106 8.44 -3.84 4.59
N GLY A 107 9.22 -4.59 3.81
CA GLY A 107 9.98 -4.05 2.69
C GLY A 107 9.10 -3.28 1.70
N LEU A 108 8.03 -3.91 1.21
CA LEU A 108 7.10 -3.25 0.29
C LEU A 108 6.36 -2.07 0.95
N GLY A 109 6.07 -2.16 2.25
CA GLY A 109 5.44 -1.08 3.02
C GLY A 109 6.30 0.16 3.18
N VAL A 110 7.60 -0.02 3.40
CA VAL A 110 8.57 1.09 3.40
C VAL A 110 8.62 1.75 2.03
N VAL A 111 8.78 0.96 0.96
CA VAL A 111 8.82 1.48 -0.43
C VAL A 111 7.54 2.22 -0.77
N GLY A 112 6.38 1.63 -0.49
CA GLY A 112 5.08 2.26 -0.73
C GLY A 112 4.89 3.57 0.03
N SER A 113 5.33 3.62 1.29
CA SER A 113 5.27 4.85 2.10
C SER A 113 6.10 5.97 1.50
N LEU A 114 7.31 5.66 1.03
CA LEU A 114 8.19 6.64 0.37
C LEU A 114 7.58 7.16 -0.93
N VAL A 115 7.09 6.27 -1.79
CA VAL A 115 6.47 6.64 -3.08
C VAL A 115 5.23 7.50 -2.86
N GLN A 116 4.33 7.09 -1.96
CA GLN A 116 3.13 7.86 -1.62
C GLN A 116 3.49 9.23 -1.03
N PHE A 117 4.51 9.31 -0.17
CA PHE A 117 4.99 10.57 0.40
C PHE A 117 5.55 11.51 -0.66
N VAL A 118 6.39 11.01 -1.56
CA VAL A 118 6.98 11.79 -2.66
C VAL A 118 5.88 12.35 -3.55
N VAL A 119 4.94 11.51 -3.96
CA VAL A 119 3.80 11.89 -4.82
C VAL A 119 2.94 12.94 -4.12
N TRP A 120 2.58 12.71 -2.86
CA TRP A 120 1.82 13.67 -2.07
C TRP A 120 2.55 15.02 -1.91
N ARG A 121 3.87 15.00 -1.71
CA ARG A 121 4.68 16.21 -1.57
C ARG A 121 4.80 16.98 -2.88
N MET A 122 5.02 16.30 -4.00
CA MET A 122 5.05 16.91 -5.34
C MET A 122 3.72 17.59 -5.67
N LEU A 123 2.61 16.93 -5.34
CA LEU A 123 1.26 17.41 -5.67
C LEU A 123 0.74 18.49 -4.72
N ARG A 124 1.36 18.69 -3.55
CA ARG A 124 1.08 19.83 -2.65
C ARG A 124 1.89 21.08 -2.96
N ARG A 125 3.03 20.93 -3.66
CA ARG A 125 3.93 22.04 -4.01
C ARG A 125 3.48 22.79 -5.27
N LYS A 126 2.54 22.22 -6.03
CA LYS A 126 1.77 22.89 -7.08
C LYS A 126 0.43 23.35 -6.50
#